data_AF-A0A0E3WW31-F1
#
_entry.id   AF-A0A0E3WW31-F1
#
_cell.length_a   1.000
_cell.length_b   1.000
_cell.length_c   1.000
_cell.angle_alpha   90.00
_cell.angle_beta   90.00
_cell.angle_gamma   90.00
#
_symmetry.space_group_name_H-M   'P 1'
#
loop_
_entity.id
_entity.type
_entity.pdbx_description
1 polymer ?
#
loop_
_entity_poly.entity_id
_entity_poly.type
_entity_poly.pdbx_seq_one_letter_code
_entity_poly.pdbx_strand_id
1 'polypeptide(L)'
;MIESDFNDFYKKIASKAYNQLGVKEVLIKINSFLLSHDNEVNYKEKLFLSSIDLAKNNIELYIRIMNLCIEESLYCLNYLFFQSSVYLIDKQYSRDIYSLDANYQKILSNTINIVINNKLLDEIDVPDSSEMAIVFGRVQRIYIPCQIFSDFEYKIFEILNKKYTKKLLENKYGLEPDELTIIIRKLNIAYTNFGKCISFSCDNFCFSPQNSENHFHKQLTSSNYDKELFNKYGILLFPFVSDVDITNNKIIIPNDGFGNLDNCCFTIVDPKTNRQIFDFNINIQSMRSENVYIDDFKDILILLPSNDHLEFKFNFKKFDNEYCFSIKKKIGPIKEELKKQVGYSVNYDLSNNSGNIAFNANNVKQSIKVNNTQSLRECYKELAKLVDETEMEIHDKEEVEQNVKEAQQELSKEDWNPSKVLQLTDKIVKIVGFASKAFPVIMKIKEYLDPYITK
;
A
#
# COMPACT_ATOMS: atom_id res chain seq x y z
N MET A 1 -11.50 -44.59 -23.40
CA MET A 1 -10.02 -44.48 -23.36
C MET A 1 -9.59 -45.02 -22.02
N ILE A 2 -8.72 -46.02 -22.01
CA ILE A 2 -8.33 -46.72 -20.78
C ILE A 2 -7.27 -45.87 -20.08
N GLU A 3 -7.24 -45.82 -18.76
CA GLU A 3 -6.28 -45.04 -17.96
C GLU A 3 -4.80 -45.23 -18.36
N SER A 4 -4.44 -46.39 -18.92
CA SER A 4 -3.11 -46.72 -19.46
C SER A 4 -2.74 -45.90 -20.72
N ASP A 5 -3.69 -45.22 -21.35
CA ASP A 5 -3.45 -44.42 -22.56
C ASP A 5 -2.80 -43.07 -22.27
N PHE A 6 -2.93 -42.55 -21.05
CA PHE A 6 -2.43 -41.23 -20.69
C PHE A 6 -0.94 -41.22 -20.28
N ASN A 7 -0.43 -42.29 -19.67
CA ASN A 7 0.98 -42.38 -19.23
C ASN A 7 1.98 -42.31 -20.39
N ASP A 8 1.69 -43.00 -21.50
CA ASP A 8 2.53 -43.00 -22.69
C ASP A 8 1.89 -42.20 -23.84
N PHE A 9 0.97 -41.28 -23.53
CA PHE A 9 0.21 -40.53 -24.54
C PHE A 9 1.11 -39.83 -25.55
N TYR A 10 2.09 -39.07 -25.07
CA TYR A 10 2.98 -38.32 -25.95
C TYR A 10 3.98 -39.22 -26.68
N LYS A 11 4.37 -40.37 -26.11
CA LYS A 11 5.13 -41.40 -26.82
C LYS A 11 4.31 -42.04 -27.95
N LYS A 12 3.01 -42.29 -27.72
CA LYS A 12 2.08 -42.78 -28.74
C LYS A 12 1.87 -41.75 -29.85
N ILE A 13 1.74 -40.47 -29.52
CA ILE A 13 1.74 -39.38 -30.52
C ILE A 13 3.07 -39.38 -31.30
N ALA A 14 4.21 -39.46 -30.61
CA ALA A 14 5.53 -39.50 -31.22
C ALA A 14 5.69 -40.63 -32.24
N SER A 15 5.23 -41.83 -31.89
CA SER A 15 5.26 -43.00 -32.78
C SER A 15 4.38 -42.86 -34.02
N LYS A 16 3.40 -41.94 -34.00
CA LYS A 16 2.46 -41.67 -35.09
C LYS A 16 2.78 -40.37 -35.85
N ALA A 17 3.81 -39.61 -35.45
CA ALA A 17 4.00 -38.20 -35.78
C ALA A 17 4.46 -37.88 -37.22
N TYR A 18 4.41 -38.84 -38.16
CA TYR A 18 4.78 -38.60 -39.56
C TYR A 18 3.63 -38.02 -40.42
N ASN A 19 2.38 -37.96 -39.92
CA ASN A 19 1.25 -37.28 -40.58
C ASN A 19 0.69 -36.15 -39.68
N GLN A 20 0.99 -34.88 -40.01
CA GLN A 20 0.64 -33.69 -39.20
C GLN A 20 -0.85 -33.55 -38.87
N LEU A 21 -1.75 -33.89 -39.82
CA LEU A 21 -3.20 -33.74 -39.65
C LEU A 21 -3.76 -34.61 -38.50
N GLY A 22 -3.28 -35.85 -38.35
CA GLY A 22 -3.77 -36.76 -37.30
C GLY A 22 -3.34 -36.36 -35.89
N VAL A 23 -2.17 -35.72 -35.74
CA VAL A 23 -1.68 -35.25 -34.43
C VAL A 23 -2.52 -34.09 -33.94
N LYS A 24 -2.84 -33.12 -34.82
CA LYS A 24 -3.68 -31.96 -34.49
C LYS A 24 -5.06 -32.40 -33.97
N GLU A 25 -5.75 -33.29 -34.68
CA GLU A 25 -7.07 -33.77 -34.26
C GLU A 25 -7.04 -34.46 -32.89
N VAL A 26 -6.00 -35.25 -32.61
CA VAL A 26 -5.84 -35.93 -31.32
C VAL A 26 -5.63 -34.93 -30.20
N LEU A 27 -4.79 -33.91 -30.39
CA LEU A 27 -4.54 -32.88 -29.38
C LEU A 27 -5.80 -32.05 -29.09
N ILE A 28 -6.57 -31.67 -30.13
CA ILE A 28 -7.85 -30.98 -29.96
C ILE A 28 -8.82 -31.84 -29.14
N LYS A 29 -8.97 -33.13 -29.48
CA LYS A 29 -9.85 -34.05 -28.76
C LYS A 29 -9.45 -34.20 -27.30
N ILE A 30 -8.16 -34.31 -27.00
CA ILE A 30 -7.68 -34.40 -25.61
C ILE A 30 -7.88 -33.08 -24.86
N ASN A 31 -7.63 -31.93 -25.48
CA ASN A 31 -7.89 -30.65 -24.85
C ASN A 31 -9.38 -30.51 -24.47
N SER A 32 -10.30 -30.85 -25.37
CA SER A 32 -11.74 -30.86 -25.09
C SER A 32 -12.14 -31.87 -24.01
N PHE A 33 -11.48 -33.03 -23.98
CA PHE A 33 -11.67 -34.02 -22.91
C PHE A 33 -11.24 -33.46 -21.54
N LEU A 34 -10.07 -32.82 -21.46
CA LEU A 34 -9.59 -32.22 -20.21
C LEU A 34 -10.47 -31.06 -19.74
N LEU A 35 -11.00 -30.26 -20.66
CA LEU A 35 -11.95 -29.18 -20.35
C LEU A 35 -13.27 -29.72 -19.77
N SER A 36 -13.75 -30.86 -20.26
CA SER A 36 -14.98 -31.50 -19.77
C SER A 36 -14.81 -32.29 -18.47
N HIS A 37 -13.57 -32.53 -18.03
CA HIS A 37 -13.23 -33.30 -16.84
C HIS A 37 -12.24 -32.54 -15.94
N ASP A 38 -12.49 -31.26 -15.68
CA ASP A 38 -11.51 -30.39 -15.00
C ASP A 38 -11.14 -30.86 -13.58
N ASN A 39 -12.03 -31.58 -12.90
CA ASN A 39 -11.85 -32.10 -11.55
C ASN A 39 -11.04 -33.41 -11.48
N GLU A 40 -10.77 -34.06 -12.61
CA GLU A 40 -10.06 -35.35 -12.63
C GLU A 40 -8.54 -35.17 -12.64
N VAL A 41 -7.97 -34.97 -11.44
CA VAL A 41 -6.54 -34.76 -11.19
C VAL A 41 -5.66 -35.86 -11.80
N ASN A 42 -6.13 -37.11 -11.77
CA ASN A 42 -5.37 -38.28 -12.20
C ASN A 42 -4.93 -38.20 -13.69
N TYR A 43 -5.79 -37.73 -14.60
CA TYR A 43 -5.41 -37.62 -16.02
C TYR A 43 -4.39 -36.50 -16.27
N LYS A 44 -4.55 -35.36 -15.59
CA LYS A 44 -3.64 -34.22 -15.70
C LYS A 44 -2.24 -34.60 -15.22
N GLU A 45 -2.14 -35.29 -14.08
CA GLU A 45 -0.88 -35.78 -13.54
C GLU A 45 -0.19 -36.77 -14.48
N LYS A 46 -0.94 -37.74 -15.02
CA LYS A 46 -0.41 -38.71 -15.99
C LYS A 46 0.10 -38.03 -17.27
N LEU A 47 -0.63 -37.05 -17.80
CA LEU A 47 -0.19 -36.27 -18.97
C LEU A 47 1.04 -35.41 -18.69
N PHE A 48 1.12 -34.80 -17.50
CA PHE A 48 2.29 -34.04 -17.06
C PHE A 48 3.53 -34.93 -16.98
N LEU A 49 3.43 -36.13 -16.40
CA LEU A 49 4.54 -37.09 -16.37
C LEU A 49 4.93 -37.54 -17.80
N SER A 50 3.93 -37.80 -18.64
CA SER A 50 4.14 -38.16 -20.04
C SER A 50 4.86 -37.05 -20.84
N SER A 51 4.58 -35.78 -20.57
CA SER A 51 5.22 -34.65 -21.25
C SER A 51 6.68 -34.48 -20.82
N ILE A 52 6.98 -34.68 -19.53
CA ILE A 52 8.36 -34.71 -19.01
C ILE A 52 9.15 -35.86 -19.66
N ASP A 53 8.56 -37.04 -19.75
CA ASP A 53 9.19 -38.19 -20.39
C ASP A 53 9.44 -37.94 -21.88
N LEU A 54 8.52 -37.28 -22.59
CA LEU A 54 8.75 -36.88 -23.97
C LEU A 54 9.95 -35.94 -24.07
N ALA A 55 10.02 -34.89 -23.24
CA ALA A 55 11.11 -33.91 -23.28
C ALA A 55 12.49 -34.56 -23.07
N LYS A 56 12.60 -35.51 -22.13
CA LYS A 56 13.85 -36.23 -21.85
C LYS A 56 14.30 -37.12 -23.01
N ASN A 57 13.35 -37.74 -23.72
CA ASN A 57 13.64 -38.68 -24.80
C ASN A 57 13.81 -37.99 -26.16
N ASN A 58 13.02 -36.95 -26.43
CA ASN A 58 13.02 -36.20 -27.68
C ASN A 58 12.52 -34.76 -27.46
N ILE A 59 13.45 -33.89 -27.07
CA ILE A 59 13.18 -32.47 -26.77
C ILE A 59 12.64 -31.69 -27.98
N GLU A 60 13.08 -32.03 -29.19
CA GLU A 60 12.62 -31.36 -30.42
C GLU A 60 11.15 -31.65 -30.69
N LEU A 61 10.74 -32.91 -30.51
CA LEU A 61 9.35 -33.30 -30.65
C LEU A 61 8.48 -32.69 -29.54
N TYR A 62 8.98 -32.60 -28.32
CA TYR A 62 8.32 -31.86 -27.24
C TYR A 62 8.04 -30.41 -27.64
N ILE A 63 9.05 -29.70 -28.13
CA ILE A 63 8.93 -28.32 -28.62
C ILE A 63 7.91 -28.23 -29.77
N ARG A 64 7.95 -29.17 -30.73
CA ARG A 64 7.02 -29.19 -31.86
C ARG A 64 5.56 -29.37 -31.44
N ILE A 65 5.29 -30.25 -30.49
CA ILE A 65 3.92 -30.46 -29.98
C ILE A 65 3.47 -29.25 -29.16
N MET A 66 4.37 -28.67 -28.35
CA MET A 66 4.10 -27.44 -27.60
C MET A 66 3.72 -26.29 -28.53
N ASN A 67 4.49 -26.07 -29.60
CA ASN A 67 4.18 -25.05 -30.61
C ASN A 67 2.80 -25.26 -31.23
N LEU A 68 2.46 -26.49 -31.61
CA LEU A 68 1.14 -26.81 -32.16
C LEU A 68 0.01 -26.53 -31.17
N CYS A 69 0.22 -26.78 -29.87
CA CYS A 69 -0.78 -26.45 -28.84
C CYS A 69 -0.96 -24.93 -28.65
N ILE A 70 0.13 -24.17 -28.78
CA ILE A 70 0.10 -22.70 -28.73
C ILE A 70 -0.63 -22.14 -29.94
N GLU A 71 -0.26 -22.59 -31.15
CA GLU A 71 -0.87 -22.20 -32.43
C GLU A 71 -2.39 -22.44 -32.43
N GLU A 72 -2.82 -23.60 -31.92
CA GLU A 72 -4.24 -23.98 -31.85
C GLU A 72 -4.94 -23.48 -30.58
N SER A 73 -4.27 -22.70 -29.73
CA SER A 73 -4.83 -22.13 -28.49
C SER A 73 -5.45 -23.18 -27.55
N LEU A 74 -4.82 -24.35 -27.42
CA LEU A 74 -5.33 -25.47 -26.62
C LEU A 74 -5.09 -25.24 -25.12
N TYR A 75 -5.98 -24.51 -24.46
CA TYR A 75 -5.81 -24.00 -23.08
C TYR A 75 -5.31 -25.04 -22.06
N CYS A 76 -5.95 -26.20 -21.92
CA CYS A 76 -5.56 -27.20 -20.92
C CYS A 76 -4.19 -27.81 -21.23
N LEU A 77 -3.91 -28.08 -22.50
CA LEU A 77 -2.61 -28.60 -22.92
C LEU A 77 -1.52 -27.53 -22.78
N ASN A 78 -1.80 -26.28 -23.13
CA ASN A 78 -0.90 -25.16 -22.90
C ASN A 78 -0.54 -25.03 -21.42
N TYR A 79 -1.51 -25.11 -20.52
CA TYR A 79 -1.25 -25.08 -19.07
C TYR A 79 -0.38 -26.27 -18.61
N LEU A 80 -0.65 -27.48 -19.10
CA LEU A 80 0.19 -28.65 -18.82
C LEU A 80 1.64 -28.48 -19.33
N PHE A 81 1.80 -27.98 -20.56
CA PHE A 81 3.11 -27.68 -21.14
C PHE A 81 3.84 -26.58 -20.38
N PHE A 82 3.13 -25.57 -19.89
CA PHE A 82 3.69 -24.55 -19.01
C PHE A 82 4.26 -25.19 -17.73
N GLN A 83 3.45 -26.01 -17.04
CA GLN A 83 3.89 -26.67 -15.80
C GLN A 83 5.11 -27.58 -16.03
N SER A 84 5.09 -28.42 -17.08
CA SER A 84 6.22 -29.31 -17.36
C SER A 84 7.46 -28.53 -17.78
N SER A 85 7.31 -27.42 -18.51
CA SER A 85 8.45 -26.58 -18.93
C SER A 85 9.12 -25.90 -17.74
N VAL A 86 8.33 -25.34 -16.82
CA VAL A 86 8.86 -24.75 -15.57
C VAL A 86 9.62 -25.81 -14.76
N TYR A 87 9.07 -27.02 -14.61
CA TYR A 87 9.75 -28.13 -13.93
C TYR A 87 11.09 -28.50 -14.57
N LEU A 88 11.10 -28.64 -15.90
CA LEU A 88 12.29 -29.03 -16.66
C LEU A 88 13.40 -27.99 -16.54
N ILE A 89 13.06 -26.70 -16.66
CA ILE A 89 14.03 -25.59 -16.56
C ILE A 89 14.58 -25.48 -15.14
N ASP A 90 13.71 -25.46 -14.12
CA ASP A 90 14.11 -25.34 -12.71
C ASP A 90 15.05 -26.49 -12.30
N LYS A 91 14.72 -27.74 -12.67
CA LYS A 91 15.52 -28.91 -12.34
C LYS A 91 16.89 -28.92 -13.03
N GLN A 92 16.96 -28.50 -14.29
CA GLN A 92 18.18 -28.61 -15.07
C GLN A 92 19.20 -27.50 -14.75
N TYR A 93 18.74 -26.30 -14.42
CA TYR A 93 19.60 -25.13 -14.33
C TYR A 93 19.61 -24.47 -12.94
N SER A 94 18.90 -25.03 -11.95
CA SER A 94 18.81 -24.46 -10.59
C SER A 94 18.46 -22.95 -10.57
N ARG A 95 17.71 -22.50 -11.60
CA ARG A 95 17.32 -21.11 -11.88
C ARG A 95 18.37 -20.19 -12.51
N ASP A 96 19.55 -20.67 -12.92
CA ASP A 96 20.48 -19.88 -13.73
C ASP A 96 20.06 -19.86 -15.21
N ILE A 97 19.25 -18.87 -15.58
CA ILE A 97 18.68 -18.74 -16.92
C ILE A 97 19.73 -18.47 -18.02
N TYR A 98 20.89 -17.93 -17.66
CA TYR A 98 21.93 -17.56 -18.64
C TYR A 98 22.72 -18.78 -19.11
N SER A 99 22.62 -19.89 -18.39
CA SER A 99 23.26 -21.16 -18.73
C SER A 99 22.42 -22.08 -19.64
N LEU A 100 21.20 -21.64 -20.03
CA LEU A 100 20.29 -22.42 -20.89
C LEU A 100 20.87 -22.64 -22.30
N ASP A 101 20.80 -23.87 -22.80
CA ASP A 101 21.06 -24.19 -24.20
C ASP A 101 19.92 -23.75 -25.16
N ALA A 102 20.15 -23.91 -26.47
CA ALA A 102 19.24 -23.46 -27.52
C ALA A 102 17.84 -24.10 -27.49
N ASN A 103 17.70 -25.36 -27.05
CA ASN A 103 16.39 -26.01 -26.97
C ASN A 103 15.62 -25.51 -25.75
N TYR A 104 16.30 -25.37 -24.61
CA TYR A 104 15.67 -24.82 -23.40
C TYR A 104 15.31 -23.34 -23.53
N GLN A 105 16.06 -22.55 -24.29
CA GLN A 105 15.68 -21.17 -24.64
C GLN A 105 14.36 -21.12 -25.44
N LYS A 106 14.15 -22.05 -26.38
CA LYS A 106 12.87 -22.17 -27.10
C LYS A 106 11.72 -22.54 -26.15
N ILE A 107 11.97 -23.48 -25.23
CA ILE A 107 10.99 -23.86 -24.20
C ILE A 107 10.64 -22.67 -23.31
N LEU A 108 11.64 -21.89 -22.89
CA LEU A 108 11.43 -20.67 -22.11
C LEU A 108 10.55 -19.66 -22.86
N SER A 109 10.88 -19.37 -24.11
CA SER A 109 10.09 -18.46 -24.96
C SER A 109 8.64 -18.93 -25.11
N ASN A 110 8.43 -20.22 -25.35
CA ASN A 110 7.10 -20.81 -25.42
C ASN A 110 6.36 -20.75 -24.08
N THR A 111 7.06 -20.95 -22.96
CA THR A 111 6.49 -20.84 -21.61
C THR A 111 5.96 -19.42 -21.35
N ILE A 112 6.75 -18.41 -21.74
CA ILE A 112 6.35 -17.00 -21.66
C ILE A 112 5.14 -16.74 -22.56
N ASN A 113 5.17 -17.21 -23.82
CA ASN A 113 4.05 -17.06 -24.76
C ASN A 113 2.76 -17.71 -24.24
N ILE A 114 2.85 -18.89 -23.60
CA ILE A 114 1.68 -19.54 -23.00
C ILE A 114 1.06 -18.65 -21.93
N VAL A 115 1.85 -18.13 -20.99
CA VAL A 115 1.37 -17.25 -19.92
C VAL A 115 0.73 -15.99 -20.50
N ILE A 116 1.38 -15.38 -21.49
CA ILE A 116 0.91 -14.16 -22.13
C ILE A 116 -0.40 -14.39 -22.90
N ASN A 117 -0.43 -15.37 -23.80
CA ASN A 117 -1.56 -15.63 -24.69
C ASN A 117 -2.78 -16.14 -23.93
N ASN A 118 -2.58 -16.92 -22.86
CA ASN A 118 -3.66 -17.48 -22.04
C ASN A 118 -3.98 -16.60 -20.82
N LYS A 119 -3.29 -15.46 -20.63
CA LYS A 119 -3.44 -14.52 -19.51
C LYS A 119 -3.44 -15.21 -18.13
N LEU A 120 -2.47 -16.10 -17.89
CA LEU A 120 -2.37 -16.91 -16.67
C LEU A 120 -1.91 -16.08 -15.45
N LEU A 121 -2.82 -15.31 -14.85
CA LEU A 121 -2.50 -14.35 -13.78
C LEU A 121 -1.83 -14.98 -12.55
N ASP A 122 -2.22 -16.19 -12.17
CA ASP A 122 -1.68 -16.86 -10.97
C ASP A 122 -0.28 -17.43 -11.18
N GLU A 123 0.17 -17.52 -12.43
CA GLU A 123 1.44 -18.15 -12.83
C GLU A 123 2.54 -17.14 -13.17
N ILE A 124 2.28 -15.84 -13.03
CA ILE A 124 3.25 -14.77 -13.27
C ILE A 124 3.23 -13.78 -12.12
N ASP A 125 4.40 -13.45 -11.58
CA ASP A 125 4.54 -12.56 -10.43
C ASP A 125 5.83 -11.73 -10.54
N VAL A 126 5.98 -10.76 -9.64
CA VAL A 126 7.26 -10.07 -9.43
C VAL A 126 7.78 -10.45 -8.03
N PRO A 127 9.12 -10.52 -7.83
CA PRO A 127 9.67 -10.79 -6.52
C PRO A 127 9.31 -9.65 -5.55
N ASP A 128 9.40 -9.96 -4.26
CA ASP A 128 9.21 -8.96 -3.20
C ASP A 128 10.42 -8.03 -3.04
N SER A 129 11.57 -8.41 -3.61
CA SER A 129 12.77 -7.60 -3.71
C SER A 129 12.68 -6.64 -4.90
N SER A 130 13.48 -5.57 -4.86
CA SER A 130 13.67 -4.66 -6.00
C SER A 130 14.47 -5.29 -7.16
N GLU A 131 14.72 -6.60 -7.11
CA GLU A 131 15.42 -7.30 -8.18
C GLU A 131 14.59 -7.23 -9.47
N MET A 132 15.26 -6.91 -10.57
CA MET A 132 14.65 -6.83 -11.89
C MET A 132 14.43 -8.23 -12.46
N ALA A 133 13.44 -8.95 -11.92
CA ALA A 133 13.04 -10.27 -12.41
C ALA A 133 11.51 -10.43 -12.45
N ILE A 134 11.06 -11.38 -13.28
CA ILE A 134 9.70 -11.90 -13.31
C ILE A 134 9.75 -13.35 -12.86
N VAL A 135 8.81 -13.72 -12.00
CA VAL A 135 8.63 -15.08 -11.52
C VAL A 135 7.57 -15.78 -12.35
N PHE A 136 7.92 -16.94 -12.93
CA PHE A 136 6.96 -17.80 -13.62
C PHE A 136 6.76 -19.09 -12.83
N GLY A 137 5.49 -19.45 -12.64
CA GLY A 137 5.03 -20.62 -11.91
C GLY A 137 4.63 -20.30 -10.47
N ARG A 138 3.58 -20.96 -9.99
CA ARG A 138 3.08 -20.79 -8.62
C ARG A 138 3.86 -21.61 -7.58
N VAL A 139 4.04 -22.90 -7.85
CA VAL A 139 4.67 -23.88 -6.94
C VAL A 139 6.16 -24.02 -7.24
N GLN A 140 6.49 -24.50 -8.43
CA GLN A 140 7.85 -24.45 -8.97
C GLN A 140 8.02 -23.10 -9.65
N ARG A 141 9.13 -22.43 -9.38
CA ARG A 141 9.33 -21.03 -9.73
C ARG A 141 10.64 -20.86 -10.47
N ILE A 142 10.57 -20.30 -11.67
CA ILE A 142 11.74 -19.81 -12.39
C ILE A 142 11.75 -18.28 -12.32
N TYR A 143 12.94 -17.72 -12.10
CA TYR A 143 13.17 -16.28 -12.00
C TYR A 143 13.85 -15.84 -13.28
N ILE A 144 13.20 -14.98 -14.04
CA ILE A 144 13.69 -14.54 -15.35
C ILE A 144 14.01 -13.05 -15.25
N PRO A 145 15.26 -12.64 -15.49
CA PRO A 145 15.65 -11.23 -15.48
C PRO A 145 14.87 -10.41 -16.50
N CYS A 146 14.50 -9.18 -16.13
CA CYS A 146 13.65 -8.30 -16.95
C CYS A 146 14.24 -8.04 -18.36
N GLN A 147 15.56 -8.10 -18.52
CA GLN A 147 16.25 -7.85 -19.79
C GLN A 147 15.83 -8.83 -20.90
N ILE A 148 15.31 -10.00 -20.55
CA ILE A 148 14.85 -11.01 -21.51
C ILE A 148 13.49 -10.63 -22.14
N PHE A 149 12.77 -9.67 -21.55
CA PHE A 149 11.39 -9.34 -21.92
C PHE A 149 11.23 -8.09 -22.78
N SER A 150 12.29 -7.56 -23.41
CA SER A 150 12.21 -6.33 -24.21
C SER A 150 11.04 -6.33 -25.21
N ASP A 151 10.76 -7.49 -25.83
CA ASP A 151 9.72 -7.64 -26.85
C ASP A 151 8.32 -7.89 -26.25
N PHE A 152 8.24 -8.13 -24.95
CA PHE A 152 7.02 -8.50 -24.23
C PHE A 152 6.64 -7.52 -23.12
N GLU A 153 7.42 -6.46 -22.88
CA GLU A 153 7.26 -5.54 -21.73
C GLU A 153 5.81 -5.06 -21.57
N TYR A 154 5.18 -4.62 -22.68
CA TYR A 154 3.79 -4.14 -22.66
C TYR A 154 2.80 -5.23 -22.24
N LYS A 155 2.94 -6.46 -22.74
CA LYS A 155 2.02 -7.57 -22.43
C LYS A 155 2.21 -8.06 -20.99
N ILE A 156 3.46 -8.11 -20.54
CA ILE A 156 3.80 -8.40 -19.14
C ILE A 156 3.17 -7.34 -18.23
N PHE A 157 3.34 -6.07 -18.59
CA PHE A 157 2.76 -4.96 -17.85
C PHE A 157 1.24 -5.07 -17.75
N GLU A 158 0.54 -5.31 -18.88
CA GLU A 158 -0.92 -5.50 -18.91
C GLU A 158 -1.37 -6.61 -17.95
N ILE A 159 -0.68 -7.75 -17.97
CA ILE A 159 -1.01 -8.92 -17.15
C ILE A 159 -0.75 -8.67 -15.67
N LEU A 160 0.40 -8.10 -15.30
CA LEU A 160 0.73 -7.77 -13.92
C LEU A 160 -0.19 -6.68 -13.35
N ASN A 161 -0.44 -5.63 -14.12
CA ASN A 161 -1.38 -4.57 -13.75
C ASN A 161 -2.78 -5.15 -13.51
N LYS A 162 -3.28 -5.99 -14.42
CA LYS A 162 -4.56 -6.70 -14.25
C LYS A 162 -4.58 -7.59 -13.01
N LYS A 163 -3.51 -8.37 -12.77
CA LYS A 163 -3.38 -9.25 -11.60
C LYS A 163 -3.52 -8.47 -10.29
N TYR A 164 -2.73 -7.41 -10.12
CA TYR A 164 -2.72 -6.66 -8.86
C TYR A 164 -3.95 -5.78 -8.70
N THR A 165 -4.50 -5.25 -9.80
CA THR A 165 -5.80 -4.53 -9.79
C THR A 165 -6.90 -5.43 -9.26
N LYS A 166 -7.01 -6.66 -9.79
CA LYS A 166 -7.98 -7.64 -9.32
C LYS A 166 -7.82 -7.93 -7.83
N LYS A 167 -6.58 -8.09 -7.36
CA LYS A 167 -6.32 -8.33 -5.93
C LYS A 167 -6.67 -7.15 -5.03
N LEU A 168 -6.47 -5.91 -5.48
CA LEU A 168 -6.76 -4.70 -4.71
C LEU A 168 -8.26 -4.36 -4.68
N LEU A 169 -8.95 -4.49 -5.81
CA LEU A 169 -10.33 -4.01 -5.95
C LEU A 169 -11.41 -5.09 -5.79
N GLU A 170 -11.12 -6.36 -6.11
CA GLU A 170 -12.13 -7.43 -6.14
C GLU A 170 -12.06 -8.36 -4.91
N ASN A 171 -11.28 -8.00 -3.87
CA ASN A 171 -11.17 -8.84 -2.68
C ASN A 171 -12.44 -8.73 -1.81
N LYS A 172 -13.21 -9.82 -1.75
CA LYS A 172 -14.47 -9.91 -0.99
C LYS A 172 -14.32 -9.82 0.53
N TYR A 173 -13.16 -10.16 1.08
CA TYR A 173 -12.93 -10.25 2.52
C TYR A 173 -12.11 -9.07 3.08
N GLY A 174 -11.82 -8.07 2.24
CA GLY A 174 -10.81 -7.06 2.57
C GLY A 174 -9.40 -7.62 2.50
N LEU A 175 -8.41 -6.73 2.50
CA LEU A 175 -6.99 -7.10 2.52
C LEU A 175 -6.44 -6.87 3.92
N GLU A 176 -5.78 -7.88 4.47
CA GLU A 176 -4.97 -7.71 5.67
C GLU A 176 -3.81 -6.72 5.40
N PRO A 177 -3.34 -5.97 6.41
CA PRO A 177 -2.31 -4.94 6.21
C PRO A 177 -1.02 -5.44 5.53
N ASP A 178 -0.57 -6.65 5.87
CA ASP A 178 0.63 -7.26 5.28
C ASP A 178 0.39 -7.61 3.80
N GLU A 179 -0.80 -8.13 3.47
CA GLU A 179 -1.17 -8.47 2.09
C GLU A 179 -1.27 -7.22 1.21
N LEU A 180 -1.90 -6.17 1.73
CA LEU A 180 -2.02 -4.86 1.08
C LEU A 180 -0.62 -4.30 0.74
N THR A 181 0.27 -4.28 1.73
CA THR A 181 1.66 -3.82 1.59
C THR A 181 2.39 -4.59 0.48
N ILE A 182 2.29 -5.92 0.48
CA ILE A 182 2.92 -6.77 -0.54
C ILE A 182 2.35 -6.49 -1.93
N ILE A 183 1.03 -6.41 -2.09
CA ILE A 183 0.39 -6.23 -3.39
C ILE A 183 0.73 -4.85 -3.98
N ILE A 184 0.66 -3.79 -3.17
CA ILE A 184 0.99 -2.43 -3.63
C ILE A 184 2.48 -2.34 -4.00
N ARG A 185 3.38 -2.91 -3.19
CA ARG A 185 4.82 -2.96 -3.53
C ARG A 185 5.05 -3.63 -4.88
N LYS A 186 4.39 -4.76 -5.14
CA LYS A 186 4.49 -5.48 -6.41
C LYS A 186 3.90 -4.70 -7.59
N LEU A 187 2.81 -3.99 -7.38
CA LEU A 187 2.26 -3.08 -8.39
C LEU A 187 3.24 -1.94 -8.70
N ASN A 188 3.86 -1.34 -7.68
CA ASN A 188 4.87 -0.31 -7.87
C ASN A 188 6.10 -0.84 -8.63
N ILE A 189 6.56 -2.06 -8.33
CA ILE A 189 7.63 -2.74 -9.09
C ILE A 189 7.21 -2.90 -10.55
N ALA A 190 5.97 -3.32 -10.82
CA ALA A 190 5.47 -3.47 -12.18
C ALA A 190 5.45 -2.14 -12.95
N TYR A 191 5.00 -1.05 -12.32
CA TYR A 191 5.03 0.29 -12.91
C TYR A 191 6.47 0.78 -13.17
N THR A 192 7.36 0.64 -12.20
CA THR A 192 8.75 1.11 -12.33
C THR A 192 9.53 0.34 -13.41
N ASN A 193 9.35 -0.98 -13.48
CA ASN A 193 10.15 -1.82 -14.38
C ASN A 193 9.55 -1.93 -15.78
N PHE A 194 8.22 -2.00 -15.91
CA PHE A 194 7.55 -2.24 -17.19
C PHE A 194 6.68 -1.08 -17.67
N GLY A 195 6.42 -0.07 -16.83
CA GLY A 195 5.66 1.12 -17.23
C GLY A 195 6.37 2.02 -18.26
N LYS A 196 7.65 1.79 -18.55
CA LYS A 196 8.39 2.50 -19.62
C LYS A 196 7.71 2.38 -20.98
N CYS A 197 7.03 1.26 -21.26
CA CYS A 197 6.31 1.07 -22.52
C CYS A 197 5.14 2.04 -22.72
N ILE A 198 4.68 2.69 -21.65
CA ILE A 198 3.66 3.75 -21.67
C ILE A 198 4.20 5.10 -21.16
N SER A 199 5.53 5.25 -21.08
CA SER A 199 6.19 6.42 -20.50
C SER A 199 5.73 6.74 -19.08
N PHE A 200 5.41 5.71 -18.30
CA PHE A 200 4.97 5.87 -16.91
C PHE A 200 6.12 6.43 -16.05
N SER A 201 5.85 7.53 -15.37
CA SER A 201 6.73 8.12 -14.38
C SER A 201 5.89 8.85 -13.32
N CYS A 202 6.51 9.13 -12.18
CA CYS A 202 5.87 9.95 -11.14
C CYS A 202 5.44 11.32 -11.72
N ASP A 203 6.34 11.96 -12.46
CA ASP A 203 6.11 13.29 -13.03
C ASP A 203 4.95 13.34 -14.03
N ASN A 204 4.70 12.24 -14.75
CA ASN A 204 3.69 12.22 -15.80
C ASN A 204 2.34 11.68 -15.33
N PHE A 205 2.31 10.76 -14.36
CA PHE A 205 1.09 10.04 -13.99
C PHE A 205 0.63 10.26 -12.55
N CYS A 206 1.47 10.74 -11.64
CA CYS A 206 0.99 11.05 -10.29
C CYS A 206 0.22 12.37 -10.29
N PHE A 207 -0.66 12.55 -9.30
CA PHE A 207 -1.47 13.74 -9.21
C PHE A 207 -0.60 15.01 -9.12
N SER A 208 -0.85 15.93 -10.04
CA SER A 208 -0.48 17.34 -9.95
C SER A 208 -1.54 18.16 -10.69
N PRO A 209 -1.72 19.46 -10.38
CA PRO A 209 -2.62 20.32 -11.13
C PRO A 209 -2.33 20.31 -12.65
N GLN A 210 -1.04 20.24 -13.01
CA GLN A 210 -0.58 20.16 -14.39
C GLN A 210 -0.97 18.82 -15.04
N ASN A 211 -0.78 17.69 -14.35
CA ASN A 211 -1.16 16.38 -14.88
C ASN A 211 -2.67 16.22 -15.02
N SER A 212 -3.44 16.78 -14.09
CA SER A 212 -4.89 16.81 -14.20
C SER A 212 -5.34 17.51 -15.49
N GLU A 213 -4.73 18.65 -15.80
CA GLU A 213 -5.02 19.40 -17.02
C GLU A 213 -4.50 18.71 -18.29
N ASN A 214 -3.29 18.15 -18.25
CA ASN A 214 -2.70 17.42 -19.38
C ASN A 214 -3.52 16.18 -19.78
N HIS A 215 -3.99 15.40 -18.80
CA HIS A 215 -4.68 14.13 -19.08
C HIS A 215 -6.19 14.29 -19.32
N PHE A 216 -6.82 15.28 -18.68
CA PHE A 216 -8.27 15.40 -18.63
C PHE A 216 -8.82 16.78 -19.01
N HIS A 217 -7.95 17.77 -19.25
CA HIS A 217 -8.35 19.17 -19.54
C HIS A 217 -9.28 19.79 -18.49
N LYS A 218 -9.13 19.35 -17.23
CA LYS A 218 -9.89 19.84 -16.08
C LYS A 218 -9.04 19.76 -14.82
N GLN A 219 -9.30 20.65 -13.85
CA GLN A 219 -8.67 20.63 -12.54
C GLN A 219 -9.45 19.68 -11.62
N LEU A 220 -8.87 18.53 -11.28
CA LEU A 220 -9.44 17.52 -10.40
C LEU A 220 -8.81 17.62 -9.01
N THR A 221 -9.54 17.14 -7.99
CA THR A 221 -8.90 16.77 -6.72
C THR A 221 -8.03 15.53 -6.92
N SER A 222 -7.07 15.29 -6.04
CA SER A 222 -6.22 14.09 -6.07
C SER A 222 -7.03 12.79 -6.10
N SER A 223 -8.04 12.67 -5.23
CA SER A 223 -8.93 11.51 -5.18
C SER A 223 -9.70 11.28 -6.49
N ASN A 224 -10.14 12.35 -7.15
CA ASN A 224 -10.87 12.26 -8.41
C ASN A 224 -9.94 12.00 -9.59
N TYR A 225 -8.74 12.56 -9.56
CA TYR A 225 -7.69 12.29 -10.56
C TYR A 225 -7.35 10.81 -10.59
N ASP A 226 -7.09 10.19 -9.44
CA ASP A 226 -6.73 8.76 -9.37
C ASP A 226 -7.85 7.86 -9.92
N LYS A 227 -9.12 8.18 -9.62
CA LYS A 227 -10.29 7.47 -10.15
C LYS A 227 -10.41 7.62 -11.67
N GLU A 228 -10.25 8.85 -12.20
CA GLU A 228 -10.33 9.12 -13.63
C GLU A 228 -9.18 8.46 -14.40
N LEU A 229 -7.98 8.42 -13.81
CA LEU A 229 -6.82 7.75 -14.40
C LEU A 229 -7.04 6.25 -14.50
N PHE A 230 -7.62 5.64 -13.45
CA PHE A 230 -8.02 4.25 -13.49
C PHE A 230 -9.10 4.00 -14.55
N ASN A 231 -10.16 4.80 -14.59
CA ASN A 231 -11.26 4.62 -15.54
C ASN A 231 -10.82 4.78 -17.00
N LYS A 232 -9.90 5.71 -17.29
CA LYS A 232 -9.46 6.01 -18.66
C LYS A 232 -8.31 5.11 -19.13
N TYR A 233 -7.34 4.83 -18.26
CA TYR A 233 -6.09 4.15 -18.62
C TYR A 233 -5.88 2.80 -17.94
N GLY A 234 -6.76 2.40 -17.00
CA GLY A 234 -6.58 1.19 -16.20
C GLY A 234 -5.40 1.26 -15.23
N ILE A 235 -4.92 2.46 -14.91
CA ILE A 235 -3.76 2.69 -14.02
C ILE A 235 -4.27 2.95 -12.61
N LEU A 236 -3.77 2.18 -11.66
CA LEU A 236 -4.22 2.17 -10.28
C LEU A 236 -3.15 2.80 -9.38
N LEU A 237 -3.35 4.06 -9.01
CA LEU A 237 -2.39 4.78 -8.17
C LEU A 237 -2.69 4.57 -6.69
N PHE A 238 -1.87 3.78 -6.00
CA PHE A 238 -1.97 3.57 -4.56
C PHE A 238 -0.84 4.26 -3.80
N PRO A 239 -1.13 4.83 -2.61
CA PRO A 239 -0.07 5.21 -1.68
C PRO A 239 0.62 3.96 -1.14
N PHE A 240 1.85 4.10 -0.64
CA PHE A 240 2.59 3.00 -0.04
C PHE A 240 3.39 3.51 1.15
N VAL A 241 3.03 3.07 2.36
CA VAL A 241 3.75 3.38 3.58
C VAL A 241 4.45 2.11 4.03
N SER A 242 5.76 2.05 3.85
CA SER A 242 6.57 0.85 4.08
C SER A 242 7.15 0.79 5.49
N ASP A 243 7.46 1.95 6.06
CA ASP A 243 7.97 2.11 7.42
C ASP A 243 7.63 3.51 7.97
N VAL A 244 7.93 3.77 9.24
CA VAL A 244 7.85 5.09 9.88
C VAL A 244 9.15 5.41 10.61
N ASP A 245 9.83 6.50 10.27
CA ASP A 245 11.07 6.85 10.94
C ASP A 245 10.81 7.77 12.13
N ILE A 246 11.47 7.51 13.26
CA ILE A 246 11.34 8.35 14.45
C ILE A 246 12.71 8.91 14.78
N THR A 247 12.88 10.20 14.52
CA THR A 247 14.13 10.93 14.77
C THR A 247 13.80 12.37 15.13
N ASN A 248 14.65 13.04 15.89
CA ASN A 248 14.51 14.48 16.17
C ASN A 248 13.11 14.92 16.67
N ASN A 249 12.52 14.17 17.62
CA ASN A 249 11.16 14.38 18.14
C ASN A 249 10.05 14.42 17.06
N LYS A 250 10.26 13.82 15.89
CA LYS A 250 9.24 13.69 14.84
C LYS A 250 9.13 12.27 14.33
N ILE A 251 7.92 11.90 13.91
CA ILE A 251 7.62 10.73 13.11
C ILE A 251 7.61 11.19 11.65
N ILE A 252 8.51 10.64 10.85
CA ILE A 252 8.59 10.85 9.42
C ILE A 252 7.83 9.71 8.76
N ILE A 253 6.75 10.06 8.07
CA ILE A 253 5.85 9.10 7.41
C ILE A 253 6.10 9.24 5.90
N PRO A 254 6.80 8.29 5.26
CA PRO A 254 6.97 8.29 3.80
C PRO A 254 5.71 7.77 3.10
N ASN A 255 5.41 8.34 1.94
CA ASN A 255 4.54 7.76 0.93
C ASN A 255 5.39 7.42 -0.31
N ASP A 256 5.90 6.20 -0.34
CA ASP A 256 6.74 5.65 -1.43
C ASP A 256 5.88 5.15 -2.62
N GLY A 257 4.58 5.38 -2.58
CA GLY A 257 3.63 4.95 -3.60
C GLY A 257 3.38 6.01 -4.65
N PHE A 258 2.85 5.58 -5.80
CA PHE A 258 2.49 6.50 -6.90
C PHE A 258 1.16 7.24 -6.66
N GLY A 259 0.33 6.76 -5.73
CA GLY A 259 -0.91 7.41 -5.35
C GLY A 259 -0.75 8.33 -4.13
N ASN A 260 -1.61 9.32 -4.03
CA ASN A 260 -1.69 10.14 -2.82
C ASN A 260 -2.37 9.38 -1.67
N LEU A 261 -1.94 9.71 -0.45
CA LEU A 261 -2.57 9.31 0.80
C LEU A 261 -3.40 10.49 1.31
N ASP A 262 -4.64 10.61 0.84
CA ASP A 262 -5.53 11.73 1.17
C ASP A 262 -6.44 11.39 2.36
N ASN A 263 -6.61 12.35 3.27
CA ASN A 263 -7.47 12.28 4.46
C ASN A 263 -7.31 10.95 5.22
N CYS A 264 -6.07 10.50 5.40
CA CYS A 264 -5.75 9.27 6.10
C CYS A 264 -5.80 9.51 7.60
N CYS A 265 -6.58 8.70 8.30
CA CYS A 265 -6.59 8.68 9.76
C CYS A 265 -5.37 7.87 10.23
N PHE A 266 -4.33 8.60 10.62
CA PHE A 266 -3.13 8.04 11.22
C PHE A 266 -3.34 7.90 12.72
N THR A 267 -3.09 6.70 13.26
CA THR A 267 -3.24 6.41 14.68
C THR A 267 -2.04 5.65 15.22
N ILE A 268 -1.68 5.93 16.47
CA ILE A 268 -0.68 5.17 17.22
C ILE A 268 -1.42 4.45 18.34
N VAL A 269 -1.32 3.12 18.36
CA VAL A 269 -1.98 2.30 19.38
C VAL A 269 -0.98 1.42 20.11
N ASP A 270 -1.22 1.23 21.40
CA ASP A 270 -0.62 0.12 22.14
C ASP A 270 -1.45 -1.15 21.88
N PRO A 271 -0.92 -2.14 21.15
CA PRO A 271 -1.66 -3.33 20.75
C PRO A 271 -2.04 -4.23 21.94
N LYS A 272 -1.38 -4.11 23.10
CA LYS A 272 -1.72 -4.94 24.28
C LYS A 272 -2.96 -4.45 24.99
N THR A 273 -3.09 -3.13 25.13
CA THR A 273 -4.22 -2.50 25.82
C THR A 273 -5.29 -2.01 24.85
N ASN A 274 -4.99 -2.05 23.55
CA ASN A 274 -5.75 -1.39 22.48
C ASN A 274 -5.99 0.10 22.77
N ARG A 275 -5.12 0.72 23.57
CA ARG A 275 -5.19 2.14 23.92
C ARG A 275 -4.69 2.96 22.75
N GLN A 276 -5.53 3.89 22.28
CA GLN A 276 -5.12 4.93 21.35
C GLN A 276 -4.26 5.96 22.08
N ILE A 277 -3.07 6.20 21.56
CA ILE A 277 -2.09 7.15 22.11
C ILE A 277 -2.17 8.48 21.36
N PHE A 278 -2.39 8.40 20.04
CA PHE A 278 -2.42 9.56 19.16
C PHE A 278 -3.29 9.27 17.95
N ASP A 279 -3.99 10.28 17.45
CA ASP A 279 -4.70 10.27 16.18
C ASP A 279 -4.65 11.63 15.48
N PHE A 280 -4.46 11.59 14.17
CA PHE A 280 -4.49 12.79 13.34
C PHE A 280 -4.77 12.45 11.88
N ASN A 281 -5.38 13.37 11.15
CA ASN A 281 -5.59 13.21 9.71
C ASN A 281 -4.40 13.77 8.93
N ILE A 282 -3.73 12.90 8.18
CA ILE A 282 -2.58 13.28 7.35
C ILE A 282 -2.95 13.26 5.87
N ASN A 283 -2.31 14.14 5.11
CA ASN A 283 -2.38 14.18 3.65
C ASN A 283 -0.96 14.12 3.11
N ILE A 284 -0.60 13.04 2.41
CA ILE A 284 0.75 12.87 1.86
C ILE A 284 0.65 12.68 0.35
N GLN A 285 1.27 13.58 -0.40
CA GLN A 285 1.39 13.41 -1.86
C GLN A 285 2.26 12.20 -2.19
N SER A 286 2.08 11.66 -3.40
CA SER A 286 2.95 10.63 -3.99
C SER A 286 4.43 11.02 -3.87
N MET A 287 5.27 10.05 -3.49
CA MET A 287 6.73 10.21 -3.35
C MET A 287 7.17 11.34 -2.42
N ARG A 288 6.36 11.66 -1.41
CA ARG A 288 6.67 12.67 -0.37
C ARG A 288 6.57 12.08 1.02
N SER A 289 7.01 12.84 2.02
CA SER A 289 6.93 12.47 3.43
C SER A 289 6.24 13.56 4.25
N GLU A 290 5.51 13.15 5.29
CA GLU A 290 4.94 14.06 6.28
C GLU A 290 5.69 13.93 7.61
N ASN A 291 5.86 15.04 8.33
CA ASN A 291 6.49 15.05 9.66
C ASN A 291 5.43 15.30 10.73
N VAL A 292 5.21 14.34 11.63
CA VAL A 292 4.35 14.49 12.80
C VAL A 292 5.22 14.72 14.02
N TYR A 293 5.12 15.89 14.65
CA TYR A 293 5.88 16.22 15.85
C TYR A 293 5.32 15.48 17.07
N ILE A 294 6.20 14.91 17.88
CA ILE A 294 5.86 13.99 18.99
C ILE A 294 5.73 14.74 20.32
N ASP A 295 6.06 16.03 20.37
CA ASP A 295 6.14 16.80 21.62
C ASP A 295 4.87 16.67 22.49
N ASP A 296 3.69 16.58 21.86
CA ASP A 296 2.39 16.48 22.55
C ASP A 296 2.14 15.13 23.25
N PHE A 297 2.80 14.04 22.82
CA PHE A 297 2.58 12.69 23.36
C PHE A 297 3.89 11.96 23.72
N LYS A 298 5.03 12.66 23.68
CA LYS A 298 6.37 12.17 24.03
C LYS A 298 6.42 11.56 25.41
N ASP A 299 5.82 12.23 26.40
CA ASP A 299 5.81 11.75 27.79
C ASP A 299 5.08 10.41 27.93
N ILE A 300 3.98 10.23 27.18
CA ILE A 300 3.24 8.96 27.14
C ILE A 300 4.15 7.86 26.59
N LEU A 301 4.84 8.10 25.48
CA LEU A 301 5.76 7.13 24.87
C LEU A 301 6.91 6.74 25.81
N ILE A 302 7.44 7.69 26.58
CA ILE A 302 8.53 7.45 27.56
C ILE A 302 8.07 6.57 28.73
N LEU A 303 6.78 6.55 29.05
CA LEU A 303 6.23 5.76 30.17
C LEU A 303 5.89 4.31 29.79
N LEU A 304 5.67 4.00 28.50
CA LEU A 304 5.28 2.65 28.04
C LEU A 304 6.37 1.59 28.25
N PRO A 305 6.11 0.31 28.48
CA PRO A 305 7.18 -0.68 28.68
C PRO A 305 8.11 -0.82 27.45
N SER A 306 9.44 -0.75 27.63
CA SER A 306 10.40 -0.76 26.51
C SER A 306 10.40 -2.05 25.67
N ASN A 307 9.96 -3.17 26.28
CA ASN A 307 9.90 -4.47 25.62
C ASN A 307 8.65 -4.63 24.73
N ASP A 308 7.75 -3.66 24.75
CA ASP A 308 6.49 -3.73 24.03
C ASP A 308 6.63 -3.12 22.63
N HIS A 309 5.55 -3.21 21.85
CA HIS A 309 5.49 -2.67 20.50
C HIS A 309 4.42 -1.58 20.44
N LEU A 310 4.62 -0.61 19.56
CA LEU A 310 3.59 0.30 19.09
C LEU A 310 3.17 -0.14 17.71
N GLU A 311 1.88 0.05 17.42
CA GLU A 311 1.33 -0.15 16.10
C GLU A 311 0.90 1.20 15.52
N PHE A 312 1.44 1.54 14.36
CA PHE A 312 1.17 2.73 13.59
C PHE A 312 0.21 2.36 12.47
N LYS A 313 -1.06 2.77 12.60
CA LYS A 313 -2.11 2.43 11.63
C LYS A 313 -2.46 3.62 10.74
N PHE A 314 -2.68 3.33 9.47
CA PHE A 314 -3.02 4.31 8.44
C PHE A 314 -4.32 3.88 7.76
N ASN A 315 -5.44 4.40 8.23
CA ASN A 315 -6.75 4.08 7.66
C ASN A 315 -7.11 5.10 6.59
N PHE A 316 -7.32 4.65 5.36
CA PHE A 316 -7.62 5.53 4.23
C PHE A 316 -8.66 4.92 3.29
N LYS A 317 -9.31 5.77 2.49
CA LYS A 317 -10.27 5.35 1.46
C LYS A 317 -9.69 5.58 0.08
N LYS A 318 -9.81 4.59 -0.80
CA LYS A 318 -9.42 4.73 -2.20
C LYS A 318 -10.24 3.82 -3.10
N PHE A 319 -10.57 4.26 -4.31
CA PHE A 319 -11.36 3.46 -5.27
C PHE A 319 -12.61 2.82 -4.61
N ASP A 320 -13.32 3.61 -3.81
CA ASP A 320 -14.54 3.22 -3.09
C ASP A 320 -14.39 2.06 -2.08
N ASN A 321 -13.15 1.77 -1.68
CA ASN A 321 -12.79 0.78 -0.67
C ASN A 321 -12.02 1.43 0.49
N GLU A 322 -12.09 0.80 1.67
CA GLU A 322 -11.32 1.14 2.86
C GLU A 322 -10.08 0.24 2.97
N TYR A 323 -8.94 0.84 3.31
CA TYR A 323 -7.65 0.16 3.44
C TYR A 323 -6.94 0.57 4.72
N CYS A 324 -6.10 -0.32 5.24
CA CYS A 324 -5.30 -0.09 6.43
C CYS A 324 -3.86 -0.54 6.21
N PHE A 325 -2.89 0.37 6.32
CA PHE A 325 -1.50 -0.04 6.59
C PHE A 325 -1.30 -0.15 8.10
N SER A 326 -0.49 -1.11 8.52
CA SER A 326 -0.10 -1.28 9.92
C SER A 326 1.40 -1.56 10.02
N ILE A 327 2.12 -0.74 10.77
CA ILE A 327 3.56 -0.87 11.00
C ILE A 327 3.79 -1.06 12.50
N LYS A 328 4.52 -2.11 12.88
CA LYS A 328 4.83 -2.40 14.29
C LYS A 328 6.28 -2.07 14.61
N LYS A 329 6.53 -1.20 15.58
CA LYS A 329 7.88 -0.89 16.08
C LYS A 329 8.03 -1.15 17.56
N LYS A 330 9.22 -1.60 17.97
CA LYS A 330 9.56 -1.76 19.39
C LYS A 330 9.67 -0.41 20.08
N ILE A 331 9.15 -0.30 21.31
CA ILE A 331 9.15 0.94 22.09
C ILE A 331 10.56 1.33 22.55
N GLY A 332 11.40 0.35 22.94
CA GLY A 332 12.75 0.59 23.47
C GLY A 332 13.60 1.55 22.60
N PRO A 333 13.84 1.22 21.31
CA PRO A 333 14.60 2.09 20.41
C PRO A 333 13.98 3.49 20.24
N ILE A 334 12.65 3.57 20.19
CA ILE A 334 11.92 4.85 20.08
C ILE A 334 12.22 5.73 21.29
N LYS A 335 12.15 5.17 22.50
CA LYS A 335 12.46 5.90 23.73
C LYS A 335 13.90 6.38 23.79
N GLU A 336 14.84 5.54 23.38
CA GLU A 336 16.26 5.91 23.35
C GLU A 336 16.47 7.13 22.45
N GLU A 337 15.85 7.13 21.27
CA GLU A 337 15.96 8.24 20.33
C GLU A 337 15.33 9.54 20.89
N LEU A 338 14.17 9.42 21.56
CA LEU A 338 13.52 10.54 22.24
C LEU A 338 14.33 11.09 23.43
N LYS A 339 15.21 10.29 24.04
CA LYS A 339 16.08 10.67 25.17
C LYS A 339 17.42 11.27 24.74
N LYS A 340 17.94 10.93 23.55
CA LYS A 340 19.25 11.38 23.06
C LYS A 340 19.32 12.90 22.83
N GLN A 341 18.19 13.60 22.78
CA GLN A 341 18.16 15.05 22.55
C GLN A 341 18.17 15.86 23.86
N VAL A 342 19.37 16.20 24.33
CA VAL A 342 19.62 17.23 25.37
C VAL A 342 20.26 18.51 24.77
N GLY A 343 20.33 18.63 23.45
CA GLY A 343 20.85 19.83 22.77
C GLY A 343 20.01 20.19 21.55
N TYR A 344 19.28 21.29 21.63
CA TYR A 344 18.64 21.88 20.46
C TYR A 344 19.70 22.52 19.56
N SER A 345 19.85 22.05 18.33
CA SER A 345 20.37 22.88 17.23
C SER A 345 19.16 23.33 16.40
N VAL A 346 18.76 24.58 16.55
CA VAL A 346 17.78 25.21 15.66
C VAL A 346 18.51 25.54 14.36
N ASN A 347 18.16 24.87 13.26
CA ASN A 347 18.51 25.33 11.93
C ASN A 347 17.45 26.36 11.52
N TYR A 348 17.84 27.63 11.45
CA TYR A 348 17.02 28.67 10.85
C TYR A 348 17.20 28.64 9.34
N ASP A 349 16.11 28.51 8.59
CA ASP A 349 16.12 28.73 7.15
C ASP A 349 16.12 30.24 6.89
N LEU A 350 17.32 30.79 6.65
CA LEU A 350 17.55 32.20 6.36
C LEU A 350 17.32 32.51 4.88
N SER A 351 16.13 32.17 4.37
CA SER A 351 15.68 32.59 3.04
C SER A 351 14.55 33.62 3.18
N ASN A 352 14.90 34.81 3.71
CA ASN A 352 14.35 36.13 3.37
C ASN A 352 14.36 37.07 4.59
N ASN A 353 14.90 38.27 4.35
CA ASN A 353 14.99 39.45 5.20
C ASN A 353 16.12 39.53 6.24
N SER A 354 17.06 40.41 5.89
CA SER A 354 18.10 41.03 6.69
C SER A 354 17.57 41.68 7.98
N GLY A 355 17.85 41.05 9.10
CA GLY A 355 17.82 41.64 10.43
C GLY A 355 18.97 41.07 11.25
N ASN A 356 19.94 41.89 11.65
CA ASN A 356 21.05 41.46 12.49
C ASN A 356 20.51 41.09 13.88
N ILE A 357 20.54 39.81 14.23
CA ILE A 357 20.39 39.36 15.61
C ILE A 357 21.79 39.07 16.14
N ALA A 358 22.26 39.91 17.06
CA ALA A 358 23.49 39.67 17.80
C ALA A 358 23.21 38.64 18.91
N PHE A 359 23.77 37.44 18.77
CA PHE A 359 23.80 36.46 19.86
C PHE A 359 24.97 36.80 20.79
N ASN A 360 24.67 37.32 21.98
CA ASN A 360 25.66 37.40 23.04
C ASN A 360 25.68 36.04 23.77
N ALA A 361 26.65 35.21 23.40
CA ALA A 361 26.86 33.90 24.00
C ALA A 361 27.39 34.06 25.42
N ASN A 362 26.49 34.11 26.41
CA ASN A 362 26.80 33.85 27.82
C ASN A 362 25.55 33.36 28.56
N ASN A 363 25.49 32.05 28.80
CA ASN A 363 24.78 31.38 29.90
C ASN A 363 23.46 31.98 30.40
N VAL A 364 22.43 32.04 29.55
CA VAL A 364 21.05 32.10 30.02
C VAL A 364 20.28 30.95 29.39
N LYS A 365 19.90 29.96 30.21
CA LYS A 365 18.89 28.96 29.87
C LYS A 365 17.57 29.70 29.63
N GLN A 366 17.28 30.06 28.39
CA GLN A 366 15.94 30.46 28.00
C GLN A 366 15.23 29.23 27.44
N SER A 367 14.46 28.57 28.30
CA SER A 367 13.45 27.62 27.88
C SER A 367 12.26 28.41 27.35
N ILE A 368 12.08 28.45 26.04
CA ILE A 368 10.83 28.92 25.46
C ILE A 368 9.84 27.77 25.62
N LYS A 369 8.95 27.84 26.61
CA LYS A 369 7.75 26.99 26.68
C LYS A 369 6.76 27.53 25.64
N VAL A 370 6.64 26.85 24.52
CA VAL A 370 5.54 27.12 23.58
C VAL A 370 4.30 26.42 24.13
N ASN A 371 3.50 27.12 24.94
CA ASN A 371 2.21 26.62 25.40
C ASN A 371 1.22 26.62 24.23
N ASN A 372 1.12 25.51 23.49
CA ASN A 372 0.22 25.39 22.35
C ASN A 372 -1.24 25.14 22.77
N THR A 373 -1.86 26.16 23.35
CA THR A 373 -3.31 26.20 23.64
C THR A 373 -4.17 26.40 22.38
N GLN A 374 -3.60 26.33 21.18
CA GLN A 374 -4.30 26.66 19.93
C GLN A 374 -5.55 25.79 19.71
N SER A 375 -5.47 24.49 19.93
CA SER A 375 -6.63 23.58 19.82
C SER A 375 -7.72 23.90 20.84
N LEU A 376 -7.36 24.21 22.08
CA LEU A 376 -8.29 24.71 23.10
C LEU A 376 -8.97 26.01 22.66
N ARG A 377 -8.19 26.97 22.13
CA ARG A 377 -8.71 28.24 21.62
C ARG A 377 -9.65 28.04 20.42
N GLU A 378 -9.36 27.09 19.55
CA GLU A 378 -10.21 26.72 18.42
C GLU A 378 -11.52 26.09 18.90
N CYS A 379 -11.48 25.19 19.88
CA CYS A 379 -12.70 24.66 20.51
C CYS A 379 -13.55 25.76 21.14
N TYR A 380 -12.95 26.75 21.82
CA TYR A 380 -13.70 27.89 22.35
C TYR A 380 -14.23 28.84 21.26
N LYS A 381 -13.57 28.95 20.11
CA LYS A 381 -14.09 29.70 18.95
C LYS A 381 -15.26 28.98 18.27
N GLU A 382 -15.19 27.66 18.17
CA GLU A 382 -16.29 26.82 17.69
C GLU A 382 -17.48 26.88 18.66
N LEU A 383 -17.20 26.78 19.97
CA LEU A 383 -18.21 26.92 21.01
C LEU A 383 -18.92 28.27 20.94
N ALA A 384 -18.19 29.38 20.77
CA ALA A 384 -18.79 30.70 20.60
C ALA A 384 -19.81 30.75 19.45
N LYS A 385 -19.50 30.13 18.30
CA LYS A 385 -20.41 30.07 17.15
C LYS A 385 -21.65 29.21 17.43
N LEU A 386 -21.48 28.08 18.12
CA LEU A 386 -22.58 27.16 18.41
C LEU A 386 -23.52 27.67 19.51
N VAL A 387 -23.03 28.55 20.39
CA VAL A 387 -23.85 29.25 21.40
C VAL A 387 -24.83 30.20 20.73
N ASP A 388 -24.45 30.84 19.62
CA ASP A 388 -25.37 31.66 18.81
C ASP A 388 -26.51 30.85 18.17
N GLU A 389 -26.27 29.56 17.90
CA GLU A 389 -27.21 28.66 17.22
C GLU A 389 -28.08 27.84 18.20
N THR A 390 -27.85 27.97 19.50
CA THR A 390 -28.57 27.19 20.53
C THR A 390 -29.72 28.02 21.10
N GLU A 391 -30.94 27.47 21.10
CA GLU A 391 -32.10 28.08 21.75
C GLU A 391 -31.92 28.06 23.28
N MET A 392 -31.67 29.22 23.89
CA MET A 392 -31.58 29.42 25.34
C MET A 392 -32.08 30.81 25.75
N GLU A 393 -32.37 31.01 27.04
CA GLU A 393 -32.79 32.32 27.55
C GLU A 393 -31.68 33.37 27.37
N ILE A 394 -32.06 34.64 27.15
CA ILE A 394 -31.12 35.73 26.85
C ILE A 394 -30.06 35.87 27.96
N HIS A 395 -30.49 35.78 29.22
CA HIS A 395 -29.59 35.85 30.39
C HIS A 395 -28.56 34.71 30.40
N ASP A 396 -28.98 33.49 30.07
CA ASP A 396 -28.12 32.30 30.02
C ASP A 396 -27.11 32.39 28.87
N LYS A 397 -27.54 32.94 27.73
CA LYS A 397 -26.67 33.18 26.58
C LYS A 397 -25.55 34.18 26.91
N GLU A 398 -25.89 35.29 27.55
CA GLU A 398 -24.92 36.30 27.99
C GLU A 398 -23.90 35.71 28.99
N GLU A 399 -24.35 34.85 29.91
CA GLU A 399 -23.47 34.17 30.86
C GLU A 399 -22.52 33.19 30.15
N VAL A 400 -22.99 32.42 29.16
CA VAL A 400 -22.14 31.51 28.40
C VAL A 400 -21.11 32.27 27.55
N GLU A 401 -21.52 33.33 26.85
CA GLU A 401 -20.61 34.17 26.06
C GLU A 401 -19.51 34.79 26.93
N GLN A 402 -19.87 35.27 28.11
CA GLN A 402 -18.91 35.83 29.07
C GLN A 402 -17.91 34.77 29.55
N ASN A 403 -18.38 33.56 29.91
CA ASN A 403 -17.51 32.47 30.33
C ASN A 403 -16.58 31.99 29.20
N VAL A 404 -17.05 31.94 27.95
CA VAL A 404 -16.24 31.61 26.77
C VAL A 404 -15.15 32.66 26.55
N LYS A 405 -15.50 33.95 26.65
CA LYS A 405 -14.55 35.06 26.49
C LYS A 405 -13.49 35.06 27.59
N GLU A 406 -13.88 34.84 28.84
CA GLU A 406 -12.95 34.74 29.97
C GLU A 406 -12.00 33.55 29.83
N ALA A 407 -12.49 32.42 29.31
CA ALA A 407 -11.65 31.25 29.06
C ALA A 407 -10.64 31.51 27.93
N GLN A 408 -11.04 32.15 26.83
CA GLN A 408 -10.13 32.55 25.75
C GLN A 408 -9.07 33.55 26.23
N GLN A 409 -9.43 34.48 27.12
CA GLN A 409 -8.48 35.41 27.74
C GLN A 409 -7.49 34.69 28.65
N GLU A 410 -7.95 33.73 29.45
CA GLU A 410 -7.10 32.92 30.31
C GLU A 410 -6.10 32.09 29.48
N LEU A 411 -6.57 31.47 28.39
CA LEU A 411 -5.73 30.72 27.45
C LEU A 411 -4.74 31.58 26.67
N SER A 412 -4.93 32.90 26.66
CA SER A 412 -4.02 33.85 26.01
C SER A 412 -2.82 34.24 26.89
N LYS A 413 -2.81 33.84 28.17
CA LYS A 413 -1.72 34.10 29.10
C LYS A 413 -0.57 33.10 28.94
N GLU A 414 0.63 33.56 29.22
CA GLU A 414 1.85 32.72 29.22
C GLU A 414 1.75 31.60 30.28
N ASP A 415 1.28 31.93 31.48
CA ASP A 415 0.99 30.99 32.58
C ASP A 415 -0.53 30.82 32.80
N TRP A 416 -1.24 30.32 31.79
CA TRP A 416 -2.67 30.06 31.91
C TRP A 416 -2.98 29.04 33.03
N ASN A 417 -4.12 29.22 33.72
CA ASN A 417 -4.54 28.35 34.81
C ASN A 417 -5.57 27.30 34.34
N PRO A 418 -5.21 26.00 34.24
CA PRO A 418 -6.12 24.95 33.77
C PRO A 418 -7.33 24.74 34.68
N SER A 419 -7.16 24.88 35.99
CA SER A 419 -8.27 24.78 36.94
C SER A 419 -9.30 25.89 36.73
N LYS A 420 -8.84 27.10 36.39
CA LYS A 420 -9.73 28.22 36.07
C LYS A 420 -10.48 27.99 34.75
N VAL A 421 -9.79 27.47 33.73
CA VAL A 421 -10.43 27.12 32.44
C VAL A 421 -11.45 26.00 32.61
N LEU A 422 -11.18 25.00 33.46
CA LEU A 422 -12.15 23.95 33.78
C LEU A 422 -13.37 24.51 34.52
N GLN A 423 -13.15 25.38 35.53
CA GLN A 423 -14.27 26.01 36.24
C GLN A 423 -15.19 26.80 35.31
N LEU A 424 -14.62 27.53 34.34
CA LEU A 424 -15.39 28.24 33.32
C LEU A 424 -16.13 27.27 32.40
N THR A 425 -15.49 26.17 32.00
CA THR A 425 -16.12 25.10 31.22
C THR A 425 -17.28 24.44 31.97
N ASP A 426 -17.13 24.16 33.27
CA ASP A 426 -18.18 23.55 34.09
C ASP A 426 -19.38 24.46 34.29
N LYS A 427 -19.18 25.78 34.33
CA LYS A 427 -20.29 26.75 34.29
C LYS A 427 -21.04 26.66 32.96
N ILE A 428 -20.31 26.60 31.85
CA ILE A 428 -20.92 26.46 30.51
C ILE A 428 -21.71 25.15 30.40
N VAL A 429 -21.18 24.01 30.89
CA VAL A 429 -21.90 22.71 30.90
C VAL A 429 -23.23 22.78 31.63
N LYS A 430 -23.30 23.52 32.76
CA LYS A 430 -24.53 23.61 33.56
C LYS A 430 -25.65 24.34 32.84
N ILE A 431 -25.30 25.26 31.95
CA ILE A 431 -26.22 26.09 31.17
C ILE A 431 -26.55 25.40 29.84
N VAL A 432 -25.52 24.93 29.15
CA VAL A 432 -25.63 24.21 27.88
C VAL A 432 -26.01 22.76 28.16
N GLY A 433 -27.32 22.49 28.21
CA GLY A 433 -27.86 21.16 28.46
C GLY A 433 -27.36 20.08 27.48
N PHE A 434 -27.41 18.82 27.92
CA PHE A 434 -26.89 17.64 27.21
C PHE A 434 -27.41 17.44 25.78
N ALA A 435 -28.57 18.03 25.43
CA ALA A 435 -29.17 17.93 24.10
C ALA A 435 -28.68 19.00 23.10
N SER A 436 -27.85 19.96 23.53
CA SER A 436 -27.33 21.02 22.67
C SER A 436 -26.25 20.53 21.71
N LYS A 437 -26.20 21.12 20.50
CA LYS A 437 -25.13 20.92 19.52
C LYS A 437 -23.76 21.40 20.02
N ALA A 438 -23.73 22.28 21.02
CA ALA A 438 -22.49 22.74 21.67
C ALA A 438 -21.93 21.71 22.67
N PHE A 439 -22.74 20.77 23.15
CA PHE A 439 -22.34 19.82 24.19
C PHE A 439 -21.14 18.93 23.81
N PRO A 440 -21.04 18.36 22.59
CA PRO A 440 -19.87 17.58 22.18
C PRO A 440 -18.57 18.39 22.16
N VAL A 441 -18.63 19.68 21.81
CA VAL A 441 -17.46 20.58 21.81
C VAL A 441 -17.02 20.87 23.25
N ILE A 442 -17.96 21.06 24.16
CA ILE A 442 -17.68 21.25 25.59
C ILE A 442 -17.01 20.00 26.18
N MET A 443 -17.45 18.80 25.80
CA MET A 443 -16.82 17.55 26.25
C MET A 443 -15.38 17.41 25.73
N LYS A 444 -15.12 17.77 24.47
CA LYS A 444 -13.74 17.83 23.93
C LYS A 444 -12.84 18.78 24.72
N ILE A 445 -13.37 19.94 25.14
CA ILE A 445 -12.64 20.88 26.01
C ILE A 445 -12.31 20.22 27.36
N LYS A 446 -13.26 19.51 27.98
CA LYS A 446 -13.03 18.82 29.26
C LYS A 446 -12.02 17.69 29.14
N GLU A 447 -12.11 16.87 28.09
CA GLU A 447 -11.15 15.81 27.79
C GLU A 447 -9.74 16.38 27.59
N TYR A 448 -9.62 17.54 26.94
CA TYR A 448 -8.35 18.24 26.81
C TYR A 448 -7.79 18.74 28.14
N LEU A 449 -8.64 19.20 29.07
CA LEU A 449 -8.24 19.77 30.36
C LEU A 449 -7.92 18.72 31.43
N ASP A 450 -8.49 17.51 31.33
CA ASP A 450 -8.36 16.44 32.32
C ASP A 450 -6.89 16.10 32.71
N PRO A 451 -5.93 16.02 31.77
CA PRO A 451 -4.53 15.74 32.07
C PRO A 451 -3.80 16.86 32.84
N TYR A 452 -4.34 18.09 32.82
CA TYR A 452 -3.73 19.26 33.45
C TYR A 452 -4.18 19.44 34.92
N ILE A 453 -5.18 18.68 35.36
CA ILE A 453 -5.85 18.89 36.65
C ILE A 453 -5.70 17.67 37.58
N THR A 454 -5.41 16.48 37.03
CA THR A 454 -5.13 15.24 37.79
C THR A 454 -3.68 15.11 38.31
N LYS A 455 -2.96 16.22 38.52
CA LYS A 455 -1.60 16.23 39.11
C LYS A 455 -1.58 16.68 40.56
#